data_AF-A0AAJ4ZAV8-F1
#
_entry.id   AF-A0AAJ4ZAV8-F1
#
_cell.length_a   1.000
_cell.length_b   1.000
_cell.length_c   1.000
_cell.angle_alpha   90.00
_cell.angle_beta   90.00
_cell.angle_gamma   90.00
#
_symmetry.space_group_name_H-M   'P 1'
#
loop_
_entity.id
_entity.type
_entity.pdbx_description
1 polymer ?
#
loop_
_entity_poly.entity_id
_entity_poly.type
_entity_poly.pdbx_seq_one_letter_code
_entity_poly.pdbx_strand_id
1 'polypeptide(L)'
;MKIDHVEDILRCSFGLWISGFFSAISGWNPGITFQEQKKAFFDLLGQLLDQGSVKFCPPNEFWHERYDVWDADTETILEYFKARWPLDVTSEKNVALTDYFYDMPAILWVAPDGTLHGS
;
A
#
# COMPACT_ATOMS: atom_id res chain seq x y z
N MET A 1 10.23 -13.55 -7.81
CA MET A 1 8.90 -13.80 -8.39
C MET A 1 8.58 -12.62 -9.28
N LYS A 2 8.07 -12.88 -10.49
CA LYS A 2 7.60 -11.82 -11.39
C LYS A 2 6.09 -11.67 -11.15
N ILE A 3 5.65 -10.47 -10.81
CA ILE A 3 4.23 -10.11 -10.80
C ILE A 3 3.89 -9.60 -12.19
N ASP A 4 2.85 -10.17 -12.78
CA ASP A 4 2.32 -9.74 -14.07
C ASP A 4 1.25 -8.67 -13.86
N HIS A 5 0.89 -7.96 -14.93
CA HIS A 5 -0.20 -6.98 -14.92
C HIS A 5 -0.02 -5.80 -13.95
N VAL A 6 1.24 -5.39 -13.68
CA VAL A 6 1.52 -4.27 -12.76
C VAL A 6 0.76 -3.00 -13.15
N GLU A 7 0.73 -2.64 -14.44
CA GLU A 7 -0.01 -1.46 -14.91
C GLU A 7 -1.53 -1.56 -14.61
N ASP A 8 -2.13 -2.73 -14.79
CA ASP A 8 -3.54 -2.96 -14.50
C ASP A 8 -3.82 -2.92 -12.98
N ILE A 9 -2.92 -3.49 -12.17
CA ILE A 9 -2.96 -3.42 -10.71
C ILE A 9 -2.98 -1.95 -10.27
N LEU A 10 -2.03 -1.15 -10.76
CA LEU A 10 -1.92 0.27 -10.38
C LEU A 10 -3.15 1.06 -10.84
N ARG A 11 -3.62 0.86 -12.07
CA ARG A 11 -4.81 1.52 -12.60
C ARG A 11 -6.05 1.21 -11.75
N CYS A 12 -6.25 -0.04 -11.35
CA CYS A 12 -7.39 -0.44 -10.52
C CYS A 12 -7.26 0.02 -9.06
N SER A 13 -6.05 0.28 -8.59
CA SER A 13 -5.78 0.68 -7.20
C SER A 13 -5.80 2.19 -6.99
N PHE A 14 -5.62 2.97 -8.06
CA PHE A 14 -5.53 4.43 -7.98
C PHE A 14 -6.76 5.03 -7.29
N GLY A 15 -6.52 5.82 -6.24
CA GLY A 15 -7.56 6.45 -5.43
C GLY A 15 -8.28 5.52 -4.46
N LEU A 16 -7.87 4.25 -4.37
CA LEU A 16 -8.38 3.31 -3.35
C LEU A 16 -7.48 3.29 -2.11
N TRP A 17 -8.03 2.76 -1.02
CA TRP A 17 -7.25 2.47 0.18
C TRP A 17 -6.18 1.42 -0.12
N ILE A 18 -5.12 1.40 0.68
CA ILE A 18 -3.98 0.51 0.45
C ILE A 18 -4.33 -0.99 0.48
N SER A 19 -5.40 -1.37 1.19
CA SER A 19 -5.94 -2.74 1.13
C SER A 19 -6.45 -3.10 -0.28
N GLY A 20 -7.02 -2.15 -1.01
CA GLY A 20 -7.42 -2.34 -2.41
C GLY A 20 -6.23 -2.65 -3.31
N PHE A 21 -5.09 -1.97 -3.10
CA PHE A 21 -3.83 -2.28 -3.79
C PHE A 21 -3.32 -3.68 -3.43
N PHE A 22 -3.37 -4.06 -2.15
CA PHE A 22 -3.00 -5.41 -1.72
C PHE A 22 -3.85 -6.50 -2.41
N SER A 23 -5.18 -6.34 -2.43
CA SER A 23 -6.10 -7.29 -3.08
C SER A 23 -5.99 -7.30 -4.60
N ALA A 24 -5.64 -6.18 -5.23
CA ALA A 24 -5.45 -6.12 -6.68
C ALA A 24 -4.29 -7.01 -7.16
N ILE A 25 -3.24 -7.17 -6.35
CA ILE A 25 -2.10 -8.04 -6.66
C ILE A 25 -2.54 -9.50 -6.82
N SER A 26 -3.29 -10.05 -5.86
CA SER A 26 -3.80 -11.43 -5.92
C SER A 26 -4.90 -11.57 -6.98
N GLY A 27 -5.72 -10.54 -7.19
CA GLY A 27 -6.77 -10.52 -8.21
C GLY A 27 -6.22 -10.64 -9.64
N TRP A 28 -5.13 -9.95 -9.96
CA TRP A 28 -4.48 -10.02 -11.28
C TRP A 28 -3.45 -11.13 -11.43
N ASN A 29 -3.04 -11.76 -10.33
CA ASN A 29 -2.10 -12.88 -10.33
C ASN A 29 -2.73 -14.09 -9.62
N PRO A 30 -3.78 -14.69 -10.21
CA PRO A 30 -4.46 -15.82 -9.61
C PRO A 30 -3.48 -17.00 -9.45
N GLY A 31 -3.44 -17.58 -8.26
CA GLY A 31 -2.61 -18.75 -7.95
C GLY A 31 -1.33 -18.46 -7.18
N ILE A 32 -0.98 -17.19 -6.94
CA ILE A 32 0.07 -16.85 -5.97
C ILE A 32 -0.38 -17.19 -4.54
N THR A 33 0.57 -17.57 -3.70
CA THR A 33 0.35 -17.76 -2.27
C THR A 33 0.19 -16.41 -1.55
N PHE A 34 -0.39 -16.43 -0.35
CA PHE A 34 -0.49 -15.22 0.47
C PHE A 34 0.89 -14.62 0.84
N GLN A 35 1.90 -15.46 1.05
CA GLN A 35 3.26 -14.99 1.32
C GLN A 35 3.90 -14.32 0.09
N GLU A 36 3.63 -14.85 -1.10
CA GLU A 36 4.02 -14.24 -2.36
C GLU A 36 3.31 -12.90 -2.59
N GLN A 37 2.00 -12.82 -2.32
CA GLN A 37 1.24 -11.58 -2.36
C GLN A 37 1.81 -10.54 -1.40
N LYS A 38 2.08 -10.92 -0.14
CA LYS A 38 2.73 -10.05 0.86
C LYS A 38 4.08 -9.54 0.35
N LYS A 39 4.91 -10.43 -0.18
CA LYS A 39 6.22 -10.03 -0.71
C LYS A 39 6.05 -9.05 -1.88
N ALA A 40 5.20 -9.37 -2.84
CA ALA A 40 4.89 -8.53 -3.99
C ALA A 40 4.36 -7.15 -3.59
N PHE A 41 3.49 -7.11 -2.58
CA PHE A 41 2.96 -5.87 -2.04
C PHE A 41 4.06 -4.94 -1.55
N PHE A 42 4.97 -5.43 -0.70
CA PHE A 42 6.06 -4.60 -0.20
C PHE A 42 7.10 -4.25 -1.27
N ASP A 43 7.38 -5.18 -2.21
CA ASP A 43 8.30 -4.92 -3.32
C ASP A 43 7.76 -3.82 -4.26
N LEU A 44 6.47 -3.86 -4.61
CA LEU A 44 5.83 -2.88 -5.48
C LEU A 44 5.60 -1.56 -4.75
N LEU A 45 5.17 -1.60 -3.48
CA LEU A 45 5.00 -0.39 -2.68
C LEU A 45 6.31 0.39 -2.55
N GLY A 46 7.44 -0.31 -2.35
CA GLY A 46 8.76 0.32 -2.33
C GLY A 46 9.09 1.02 -3.65
N GLN A 47 8.84 0.36 -4.78
CA GLN A 47 9.04 0.98 -6.10
C GLN A 47 8.17 2.23 -6.30
N LEU A 48 6.91 2.18 -5.87
CA LEU A 48 6.00 3.33 -5.99
C LEU A 48 6.43 4.51 -5.10
N LEU A 49 6.94 4.22 -3.90
CA LEU A 49 7.50 5.22 -2.98
C LEU A 49 8.76 5.86 -3.58
N ASP A 50 9.71 5.06 -4.07
CA ASP A 50 10.95 5.54 -4.71
C ASP A 50 10.68 6.40 -5.94
N GLN A 51 9.64 6.05 -6.71
CA GLN A 51 9.19 6.82 -7.88
C GLN A 51 8.36 8.05 -7.51
N GLY A 52 7.96 8.19 -6.25
CA GLY A 52 7.04 9.24 -5.80
C GLY A 52 5.63 9.12 -6.38
N SER A 53 5.25 7.94 -6.88
CA SER A 53 3.90 7.66 -7.40
C SER A 53 2.87 7.46 -6.28
N VAL A 54 3.34 7.14 -5.07
CA VAL A 54 2.54 7.15 -3.85
C VAL A 54 3.30 7.86 -2.74
N LYS A 55 2.55 8.46 -1.84
CA LYS A 55 3.02 9.06 -0.59
C LYS A 55 2.09 8.60 0.54
N PHE A 56 2.44 8.94 1.77
CA PHE A 56 1.59 8.68 2.93
C PHE A 56 1.44 9.93 3.78
N CYS A 57 0.36 10.03 4.53
CA CYS A 57 0.30 10.96 5.65
C CYS A 57 1.22 10.47 6.79
N PRO A 58 1.70 11.36 7.68
CA PRO A 58 2.39 10.95 8.88
C PRO A 58 1.52 10.02 9.76
N PRO A 59 2.13 9.09 10.50
CA PRO A 59 1.39 8.25 11.42
C PRO A 59 0.70 9.06 12.53
N ASN A 60 -0.52 8.66 12.89
CA ASN A 60 -1.31 9.26 13.97
C ASN A 60 -1.73 10.72 13.79
N GLU A 61 -1.61 11.29 12.59
CA GLU A 61 -2.18 12.60 12.31
C GLU A 61 -3.67 12.50 12.00
N PHE A 62 -4.45 13.36 12.66
CA PHE A 62 -5.87 13.55 12.35
C PHE A 62 -5.99 14.45 11.13
N TRP A 63 -6.91 14.11 10.24
CA TRP A 63 -7.25 14.89 9.04
C TRP A 63 -7.38 16.39 9.34
N HIS A 64 -6.69 17.23 8.57
CA HIS A 64 -6.96 18.66 8.45
C HIS A 64 -6.80 19.13 7.00
N GLU A 65 -7.25 20.35 6.70
CA GLU A 65 -7.10 20.93 5.37
C GLU A 65 -5.61 21.01 5.00
N ARG A 66 -5.27 20.42 3.84
CA ARG A 66 -3.93 20.06 3.35
C ARG A 66 -3.36 18.84 4.07
N TYR A 67 -3.17 17.77 3.30
CA TYR A 67 -2.44 16.60 3.76
C TYR A 67 -1.00 17.00 4.06
N ASP A 68 -0.57 16.79 5.29
CA ASP A 68 0.86 16.68 5.55
C ASP A 68 1.33 15.38 4.89
N VAL A 69 2.40 15.50 4.11
CA VAL A 69 3.08 14.35 3.50
C VAL A 69 4.13 13.90 4.48
N TRP A 70 4.16 12.61 4.77
CA TRP A 70 5.18 12.01 5.62
C TRP A 70 6.56 12.20 5.01
N ASP A 71 7.34 13.10 5.63
CA ASP A 71 8.73 13.37 5.26
C ASP A 71 9.66 12.28 5.83
N ALA A 72 9.56 11.10 5.25
CA ALA A 72 10.41 9.95 5.53
C ALA A 72 10.80 9.25 4.23
N ASP A 73 11.97 8.61 4.22
CA ASP A 73 12.40 7.81 3.08
C ASP A 73 11.63 6.49 2.95
N THR A 74 11.74 5.88 1.77
CA THR A 74 11.07 4.60 1.46
C THR A 74 11.39 3.52 2.47
N GLU A 75 12.65 3.40 2.91
CA GLU A 75 13.07 2.38 3.85
C GLU A 75 12.34 2.54 5.20
N THR A 76 12.34 3.74 5.75
CA THR A 76 11.68 4.09 7.01
C THR A 76 10.18 3.78 6.96
N ILE A 77 9.51 4.15 5.87
CA ILE A 77 8.07 3.90 5.68
C ILE A 77 7.79 2.39 5.61
N LEU A 78 8.56 1.65 4.80
CA LEU A 78 8.37 0.21 4.65
C LEU A 78 8.69 -0.55 5.95
N GLU A 79 9.73 -0.15 6.68
CA GLU A 79 10.04 -0.73 8.00
C GLU A 79 8.91 -0.50 8.99
N TYR A 80 8.36 0.72 9.04
CA TYR A 80 7.22 1.03 9.90
C TYR A 80 6.02 0.12 9.63
N PHE A 81 5.71 -0.15 8.35
CA PHE A 81 4.63 -1.06 7.94
C PHE A 81 4.96 -2.53 8.25
N LYS A 82 6.15 -3.00 7.88
CA LYS A 82 6.59 -4.38 8.12
C LYS A 82 6.62 -4.73 9.61
N ALA A 83 7.07 -3.80 10.46
CA ALA A 83 7.12 -3.99 11.92
C ALA A 83 5.74 -4.14 12.56
N ARG A 84 4.69 -3.65 11.90
CA ARG A 84 3.30 -3.74 12.37
C ARG A 84 2.49 -4.84 11.69
N TRP A 85 3.08 -5.54 10.73
CA TRP A 85 2.39 -6.62 10.03
C TRP A 85 1.91 -7.68 11.04
N PRO A 86 0.63 -8.06 11.01
CA PRO A 86 0.06 -8.96 12.02
C PRO A 86 0.70 -10.34 11.99
N LEU A 87 0.92 -10.90 13.17
CA LEU A 87 1.43 -12.27 13.33
C LEU A 87 0.39 -13.29 12.86
N ASP A 88 0.88 -14.43 12.35
CA ASP A 88 0.07 -15.60 11.98
C ASP A 88 -1.05 -15.39 10.95
N VAL A 89 -1.03 -14.27 10.21
CA VAL A 89 -1.95 -14.05 9.09
C VAL A 89 -1.53 -14.87 7.87
N THR A 90 -2.49 -15.64 7.34
CA THR A 90 -2.28 -16.53 6.18
C THR A 90 -3.25 -16.27 5.03
N SER A 91 -4.18 -15.32 5.17
CA SER A 91 -5.23 -15.03 4.20
C SER A 91 -5.76 -13.60 4.35
N GLU A 92 -6.26 -13.03 3.25
CA GLU A 92 -7.01 -11.76 3.24
C GLU A 92 -8.29 -11.79 4.10
N LYS A 93 -8.80 -12.98 4.45
CA LYS A 93 -9.99 -13.14 5.29
C LYS A 93 -9.70 -12.99 6.79
N ASN A 94 -8.43 -12.91 7.19
CA ASN A 94 -8.07 -12.74 8.59
C ASN A 94 -8.41 -11.31 9.04
N VAL A 95 -9.24 -11.17 10.08
CA VAL A 95 -9.65 -9.87 10.64
C VAL A 95 -8.45 -9.01 11.04
N ALA A 96 -7.41 -9.60 11.61
CA ALA A 96 -6.18 -8.88 11.97
C ALA A 96 -5.49 -8.19 10.80
N LEU A 97 -5.67 -8.68 9.55
CA LEU A 97 -5.16 -8.00 8.37
C LEU A 97 -6.02 -6.80 7.98
N THR A 98 -7.35 -6.93 8.11
CA THR A 98 -8.28 -5.82 7.93
C THR A 98 -7.97 -4.70 8.92
N ASP A 99 -7.79 -5.04 10.20
CA ASP A 99 -7.44 -4.08 11.25
C ASP A 99 -6.10 -3.41 10.95
N TYR A 100 -5.09 -4.21 10.57
CA TYR A 100 -3.79 -3.69 10.15
C TYR A 100 -3.92 -2.64 9.04
N PHE A 101 -4.65 -2.93 7.97
CA PHE A 101 -4.83 -1.97 6.87
C PHE A 101 -5.64 -0.75 7.29
N TYR A 102 -6.63 -0.90 8.17
CA TYR A 102 -7.42 0.21 8.68
C TYR A 102 -6.57 1.19 9.50
N ASP A 103 -5.64 0.67 10.30
CA ASP A 103 -4.74 1.47 11.14
C ASP A 103 -3.53 2.04 10.38
N MET A 104 -3.35 1.69 9.11
CA MET A 104 -2.26 2.26 8.31
C MET A 104 -2.46 3.77 8.08
N PRO A 105 -1.37 4.56 8.02
CA PRO A 105 -1.45 5.92 7.53
C PRO A 105 -2.09 5.98 6.14
N ALA A 106 -2.85 7.05 5.88
CA ALA A 106 -3.55 7.21 4.62
C ALA A 106 -2.58 7.27 3.45
N ILE A 107 -2.86 6.48 2.41
CA ILE A 107 -2.13 6.50 1.15
C ILE A 107 -2.58 7.71 0.33
N LEU A 108 -1.63 8.38 -0.30
CA LEU A 108 -1.82 9.51 -1.19
C LEU A 108 -1.28 9.12 -2.57
N TRP A 109 -2.19 8.89 -3.52
CA TRP A 109 -1.84 8.57 -4.90
C TRP A 109 -1.46 9.85 -5.65
N VAL A 110 -0.34 9.80 -6.39
CA VAL A 110 0.14 10.95 -7.17
C VAL A 110 -0.32 10.77 -8.62
N ALA A 111 -1.19 11.67 -9.08
CA ALA A 111 -1.63 11.71 -10.47
C ALA A 111 -0.49 12.19 -11.40
N PRO A 112 -0.59 11.96 -12.72
CA PRO A 112 0.42 12.42 -13.68
C PRO A 112 0.67 13.94 -13.67
N ASP A 113 -0.32 14.74 -13.25
CA ASP A 113 -0.21 16.19 -13.11
C ASP A 113 0.37 16.64 -11.74
N GLY A 114 0.73 15.68 -10.88
CA GLY A 114 1.29 15.90 -9.54
C GLY A 114 0.25 16.12 -8.45
N THR A 115 -1.06 16.08 -8.77
CA THR A 115 -2.12 16.20 -7.76
C THR A 115 -2.19 14.97 -6.86
N LEU A 116 -2.53 15.18 -5.59
CA LEU A 116 -2.63 14.13 -4.58
C LEU A 116 -4.08 13.67 -4.43
N HIS A 117 -4.29 12.36 -4.51
CA HIS A 117 -5.58 11.71 -4.29
C HIS A 117 -5.45 10.78 -3.08
N GLY A 118 -5.99 11.23 -1.94
CA GLY A 118 -6.15 10.39 -0.76
C GLY A 118 -7.33 9.44 -0.90
N SER A 119 -7.26 8.30 -0.22
CA SER A 119 -8.41 7.44 0.06
C SER A 119 -8.76 7.47 1.54
#